data_AF-A0A059T2J3-F1
#
_entry.id   AF-A0A059T2J3-F1
#
_cell.length_a   1.000
_cell.length_b   1.000
_cell.length_c   1.000
_cell.angle_alpha   90.00
_cell.angle_beta   90.00
_cell.angle_gamma   90.00
#
_symmetry.space_group_name_H-M   'P 1'
#
loop_
_entity.id
_entity.type
_entity.pdbx_description
1 polymer ?
#
loop_
_entity_poly.entity_id
_entity_poly.type
_entity_poly.pdbx_seq_one_letter_code
_entity_poly.pdbx_strand_id
1 'polypeptide(L)'
;VEYPVFPKDKEGRALQKFLGTIRNVGLAVEPPKKSLWEAIFGEGSSFIDQMPSKVFEAFDKESYYKLTDLSKRADILNEATLSLTGITKSKAKIGNLIGAEAILYIGYQKPYTECSTENKIDAVAAGLKVAGFAASMATGKEVNTGNEPVSKPTGVRMMLI
;
A
#
# COMPACT_ATOMS: atom_id res chain seq x y z
N VAL A 1 5.20 6.00 26.03
CA VAL A 1 5.56 7.05 25.04
C VAL A 1 6.64 6.46 24.18
N GLU A 2 6.31 6.10 22.95
CA GLU A 2 7.30 5.60 22.01
C GLU A 2 7.95 6.79 21.32
N TYR A 3 9.25 6.69 21.01
CA TYR A 3 10.03 7.78 20.43
C TYR A 3 10.59 7.36 19.08
N PRO A 4 10.66 8.27 18.09
CA PRO A 4 11.24 7.97 16.80
C PRO A 4 12.72 7.64 16.97
N VAL A 5 13.12 6.45 16.53
CA VAL A 5 14.52 6.02 16.48
C VAL A 5 15.08 6.35 15.10
N PHE A 6 16.14 7.15 15.08
CA PHE A 6 16.80 7.55 13.84
C PHE A 6 18.06 6.70 13.59
N PRO A 7 18.41 6.42 12.32
CA PRO A 7 19.68 5.79 11.98
C PRO A 7 20.88 6.59 12.52
N LYS A 8 21.96 5.90 12.90
CA LYS A 8 23.16 6.52 13.49
C LYS A 8 24.14 7.07 12.44
N ASP A 9 23.86 6.87 11.16
CA ASP A 9 24.66 7.37 10.05
C ASP A 9 24.53 8.90 9.88
N LYS A 10 25.16 9.44 8.84
CA LYS A 10 25.13 10.90 8.59
C LYS A 10 23.72 11.39 8.24
N GLU A 11 22.96 10.58 7.51
CA GLU A 11 21.63 10.92 7.00
C GLU A 11 20.60 10.88 8.12
N GLY A 12 20.63 9.84 8.96
CA GLY A 12 19.77 9.70 10.13
C GLY A 12 20.02 10.78 11.19
N ARG A 13 21.26 11.24 11.37
CA ARG A 13 21.54 12.42 12.22
C ARG A 13 21.01 13.73 11.63
N ALA A 14 21.09 13.90 10.32
CA ALA A 14 20.48 15.06 9.65
C ALA A 14 18.95 15.02 9.78
N LEU A 15 18.36 13.82 9.62
CA LEU A 15 16.94 13.58 9.78
C LEU A 15 16.50 13.84 11.23
N GLN A 16 17.27 13.39 12.22
CA GLN A 16 17.00 13.67 13.63
C GLN A 16 17.06 15.17 13.94
N LYS A 17 18.03 15.90 13.39
CA LYS A 17 18.10 17.37 13.57
C LYS A 17 16.89 18.08 12.95
N PHE A 18 16.42 17.59 11.80
CA PHE A 18 15.29 18.17 11.10
C PHE A 18 13.95 17.82 11.76
N LEU A 19 13.66 16.53 11.94
CA LEU A 19 12.38 16.02 12.43
C LEU A 19 12.29 15.92 13.96
N GLY A 20 13.41 15.83 14.68
CA GLY A 20 13.40 15.57 16.13
C GLY A 20 12.78 16.67 16.99
N THR A 21 12.55 17.86 16.41
CA THR A 21 11.82 18.95 17.07
C THR A 21 10.37 19.07 16.60
N ILE A 22 10.02 18.37 15.52
CA ILE A 22 8.72 18.42 14.87
C ILE A 22 7.77 17.48 15.60
N ARG A 23 6.56 17.97 15.86
CA ARG A 23 5.47 17.25 16.52
C ARG A 23 4.23 17.22 15.66
N ASN A 24 3.96 18.30 14.94
CA ASN A 24 2.76 18.44 14.09
C ASN A 24 3.14 18.40 12.61
N VAL A 25 2.66 17.38 11.91
CA VAL A 25 2.95 17.20 10.47
C VAL A 25 1.65 17.23 9.67
N GLY A 26 1.60 18.07 8.65
CA GLY A 26 0.55 18.03 7.64
C GLY A 26 0.84 16.92 6.63
N LEU A 27 -0.09 15.99 6.42
CA LEU A 27 0.04 14.92 5.44
C LEU A 27 -0.77 15.25 4.18
N ALA A 28 -0.08 15.42 3.06
CA ALA A 28 -0.70 15.52 1.75
C ALA A 28 -0.44 14.23 0.96
N VAL A 29 -1.51 13.51 0.64
CA VAL A 29 -1.45 12.35 -0.24
C VAL A 29 -2.09 12.75 -1.57
N GLU A 30 -1.30 12.76 -2.63
CA GLU A 30 -1.80 13.06 -3.98
C GLU A 30 -2.75 11.95 -4.43
N PRO A 31 -3.91 12.22 -5.04
CA PRO A 31 -4.75 11.15 -5.59
C PRO A 31 -3.99 10.37 -6.68
N PRO A 32 -4.04 9.02 -6.69
CA PRO A 32 -3.36 8.24 -7.71
C PRO A 32 -3.96 8.53 -9.09
N LYS A 33 -3.10 8.70 -10.10
CA LYS A 33 -3.57 8.86 -11.49
C LYS A 33 -4.20 7.55 -11.93
N LYS A 34 -5.53 7.52 -12.06
CA LYS A 34 -6.29 6.30 -12.40
C LYS A 34 -5.71 5.56 -13.61
N SER A 35 -5.36 6.30 -14.66
CA SER A 35 -4.75 5.74 -15.87
C SER A 35 -3.45 4.94 -15.65
N LEU A 36 -2.66 5.25 -14.60
CA LEU A 36 -1.44 4.50 -14.29
C LEU A 36 -1.73 3.16 -13.60
N TRP A 37 -2.85 3.08 -12.88
CA TRP A 37 -3.17 2.00 -11.95
C TRP A 37 -4.30 1.10 -12.46
N GLU A 38 -5.20 1.59 -13.30
CA GLU A 38 -6.27 0.81 -13.95
C GLU A 38 -5.71 -0.31 -14.83
N ALA A 39 -4.57 -0.08 -15.49
CA ALA A 39 -3.85 -1.11 -16.24
C ALA A 39 -3.32 -2.27 -15.37
N ILE A 40 -3.38 -2.13 -14.04
CA ILE A 40 -2.86 -3.08 -13.07
C ILE A 40 -3.99 -3.70 -12.24
N PHE A 41 -4.90 -2.87 -11.75
CA PHE A 41 -5.99 -3.29 -10.87
C PHE A 41 -7.34 -3.44 -11.56
N GLY A 42 -7.41 -3.16 -12.87
CA GLY A 42 -8.65 -3.15 -13.64
C GLY A 42 -9.33 -1.78 -13.67
N GLU A 43 -10.09 -1.55 -14.74
CA GLU A 43 -10.91 -0.35 -14.89
C GLU A 43 -12.00 -0.31 -13.82
N GLY A 44 -12.20 0.86 -13.19
CA GLY A 44 -13.20 1.02 -12.12
C GLY A 44 -12.81 0.37 -10.78
N SER A 45 -11.54 0.00 -10.59
CA SER A 45 -11.08 -0.58 -9.33
C SER A 45 -11.29 0.38 -8.15
N SER A 46 -12.19 0.01 -7.22
CA SER A 46 -12.45 0.77 -6.00
C SER A 46 -11.26 0.83 -5.04
N PHE A 47 -10.23 -0.01 -5.29
CA PHE A 47 -8.96 0.05 -4.58
C PHE A 47 -8.27 1.39 -4.81
N ILE A 48 -8.24 1.87 -6.06
CA ILE A 48 -7.53 3.11 -6.46
C ILE A 48 -8.08 4.31 -5.70
N ASP A 49 -9.40 4.39 -5.54
CA ASP A 49 -10.06 5.48 -4.82
C ASP A 49 -9.82 5.43 -3.29
N GLN A 50 -9.53 4.24 -2.74
CA GLN A 50 -9.27 4.05 -1.31
C GLN A 50 -7.79 4.23 -0.92
N MET A 51 -6.86 4.22 -1.89
CA MET A 51 -5.41 4.29 -1.62
C MET A 51 -5.05 5.48 -0.73
N PRO A 52 -5.49 6.73 -0.98
CA PRO A 52 -5.11 7.87 -0.14
C PRO A 52 -5.53 7.71 1.31
N SER A 53 -6.74 7.19 1.55
CA SER A 53 -7.25 6.96 2.91
C SER A 53 -6.45 5.88 3.62
N LYS A 54 -6.06 4.80 2.92
CA LYS A 54 -5.25 3.72 3.50
C LYS A 54 -3.83 4.17 3.84
N VAL A 55 -3.23 5.04 3.03
CA VAL A 55 -1.94 5.67 3.35
C VAL A 55 -2.08 6.50 4.62
N PHE A 56 -3.11 7.34 4.73
CA PHE A 56 -3.35 8.12 5.94
C PHE A 56 -3.52 7.23 7.17
N GLU A 57 -4.37 6.19 7.09
CA GLU A 57 -4.60 5.24 8.20
C GLU A 57 -3.32 4.54 8.67
N ALA A 58 -2.44 4.15 7.74
CA ALA A 58 -1.17 3.51 8.07
C ALA A 58 -0.24 4.48 8.82
N PHE A 59 -0.09 5.70 8.29
CA PHE A 59 0.72 6.72 8.93
C PHE A 59 0.14 7.15 10.28
N ASP A 60 -1.17 7.31 10.43
CA ASP A 60 -1.80 7.70 11.70
C ASP A 60 -1.59 6.65 12.81
N LYS A 61 -1.53 5.36 12.44
CA LYS A 61 -1.28 4.27 13.40
C LYS A 61 0.18 4.11 13.78
N GLU A 62 1.10 4.32 12.83
CA GLU A 62 2.53 3.99 13.01
C GLU A 62 3.42 5.22 13.24
N SER A 63 2.89 6.43 13.07
CA SER A 63 3.65 7.67 13.21
C SER A 63 3.81 8.09 14.67
N TYR A 64 5.01 8.58 14.99
CA TYR A 64 5.31 9.27 16.24
C TYR A 64 4.86 10.74 16.26
N TYR A 65 4.41 11.27 15.13
CA TYR A 65 3.98 12.66 14.93
C TYR A 65 2.46 12.75 14.93
N LYS A 66 1.94 13.89 15.43
CA LYS A 66 0.53 14.24 15.25
C LYS A 66 0.29 14.62 13.79
N LEU A 67 -0.46 13.78 13.09
CA LEU A 67 -0.74 13.98 11.67
C LEU A 67 -2.04 14.76 11.46
N THR A 68 -2.01 15.69 10.51
CA THR A 68 -3.20 16.39 10.03
C THR A 68 -3.41 16.06 8.55
N ASP A 69 -4.53 15.43 8.23
CA ASP A 69 -4.92 15.13 6.86
C ASP A 69 -5.25 16.42 6.10
N LEU A 70 -4.43 16.76 5.10
CA LEU A 70 -4.65 17.98 4.31
C LEU A 70 -5.80 17.81 3.31
N SER A 71 -6.17 16.59 2.93
CA SER A 71 -7.30 16.33 2.03
C SER A 71 -8.64 16.66 2.68
N LYS A 72 -8.74 16.47 4.00
CA LYS A 72 -9.94 16.79 4.80
C LYS A 72 -10.08 18.29 5.10
N ARG A 73 -9.08 19.10 4.75
CA ARG A 73 -9.10 20.57 4.92
C ARG A 73 -9.45 21.29 3.62
N ALA A 74 -10.36 20.69 2.84
CA ALA A 74 -10.90 21.27 1.61
C ALA A 74 -11.65 22.60 1.84
N ASP A 75 -12.03 22.89 3.09
CA ASP A 75 -12.57 24.17 3.55
C ASP A 75 -11.57 25.32 3.39
N ILE A 76 -10.26 25.02 3.37
CA ILE A 76 -9.18 26.00 3.43
C ILE A 76 -8.12 25.79 2.33
N LEU A 77 -7.98 24.56 1.83
CA LEU A 77 -7.00 24.16 0.81
C LEU A 77 -7.72 23.64 -0.44
N ASN A 78 -7.36 24.14 -1.62
CA ASN A 78 -7.88 23.61 -2.88
C ASN A 78 -7.04 22.40 -3.36
N GLU A 79 -7.59 21.56 -4.23
CA GLU A 79 -6.89 20.38 -4.78
C GLU A 79 -5.55 20.74 -5.44
N ALA A 80 -5.49 21.89 -6.13
CA ALA A 80 -4.26 22.38 -6.75
C ALA A 80 -3.14 22.63 -5.71
N THR A 81 -3.51 23.00 -4.47
CA THR A 81 -2.58 23.20 -3.35
C THR A 81 -2.04 21.88 -2.79
N LEU A 82 -2.73 20.75 -3.00
CA LEU A 82 -2.28 19.42 -2.56
C LEU A 82 -1.28 18.76 -3.51
N SER A 83 -1.04 19.33 -4.70
CA SER A 83 0.05 18.93 -5.58
C SER A 83 1.41 19.30 -4.99
N LEU A 84 2.48 18.58 -5.35
CA LEU A 84 3.85 18.92 -4.93
C LEU A 84 4.20 20.40 -5.18
N THR A 85 3.84 20.92 -6.36
CA THR A 85 4.06 22.33 -6.72
C THR A 85 3.22 23.27 -5.86
N GLY A 86 1.96 22.92 -5.60
CA GLY A 86 1.05 23.70 -4.76
C GLY A 86 1.52 23.80 -3.31
N ILE A 87 1.93 22.67 -2.73
CA ILE A 87 2.49 22.59 -1.37
C ILE A 87 3.75 23.41 -1.28
N THR A 88 4.67 23.25 -2.23
CA THR A 88 5.96 23.95 -2.21
C THR A 88 5.76 25.47 -2.22
N LYS A 89 4.82 25.97 -3.02
CA LYS A 89 4.48 27.40 -3.10
C LYS A 89 3.73 27.89 -1.85
N SER A 90 2.90 27.05 -1.24
CA SER A 90 1.97 27.46 -0.17
C SER A 90 2.38 27.00 1.22
N LYS A 91 3.54 26.36 1.40
CA LYS A 91 3.97 25.71 2.65
C LYS A 91 3.84 26.59 3.89
N ALA A 92 4.21 27.87 3.81
CA ALA A 92 4.13 28.80 4.93
C ALA A 92 2.68 29.12 5.30
N LYS A 93 1.83 29.32 4.30
CA LYS A 93 0.39 29.55 4.48
C LYS A 93 -0.28 28.31 5.09
N ILE A 94 0.01 27.12 4.55
CA ILE A 94 -0.51 25.85 5.06
C ILE A 94 -0.10 25.68 6.52
N GLY A 95 1.20 25.81 6.83
CA GLY A 95 1.73 25.68 8.19
C GLY A 95 1.04 26.61 9.18
N ASN A 96 0.85 27.89 8.82
CA ASN A 96 0.18 28.86 9.69
C ASN A 96 -1.31 28.55 9.90
N LEU A 97 -2.01 28.02 8.89
CA LEU A 97 -3.45 27.75 8.97
C LEU A 97 -3.79 26.50 9.78
N ILE A 98 -2.91 25.51 9.76
CA ILE A 98 -3.17 24.22 10.43
C ILE A 98 -2.25 23.96 11.62
N GLY A 99 -1.29 24.85 11.89
CA GLY A 99 -0.28 24.66 12.93
C GLY A 99 0.71 23.52 12.61
N ALA A 100 0.94 23.23 11.33
CA ALA A 100 1.90 22.21 10.91
C ALA A 100 3.32 22.79 10.87
N GLU A 101 4.24 22.06 11.48
CA GLU A 101 5.67 22.41 11.56
C GLU A 101 6.44 21.82 10.37
N ALA A 102 5.95 20.71 9.81
CA ALA A 102 6.38 20.18 8.52
C ALA A 102 5.20 19.67 7.69
N ILE A 103 5.43 19.52 6.39
CA ILE A 103 4.49 18.91 5.47
C ILE A 103 5.15 17.68 4.86
N LEU A 104 4.53 16.53 5.02
CA LEU A 104 4.90 15.29 4.34
C LEU A 104 4.02 15.15 3.09
N TYR A 105 4.67 15.12 1.93
CA TYR A 105 4.01 14.86 0.65
C TYR A 105 4.24 13.41 0.25
N ILE A 106 3.17 12.72 -0.11
CA ILE A 106 3.19 11.36 -0.63
C ILE A 106 2.60 11.39 -2.04
N GLY A 107 3.44 11.05 -3.01
CA GLY A 107 3.03 10.81 -4.38
C GLY A 107 2.99 9.31 -4.70
N TYR A 108 2.28 8.96 -5.76
CA TYR A 108 2.23 7.60 -6.28
C TYR A 108 3.12 7.44 -7.51
N GLN A 109 3.97 6.43 -7.49
CA GLN A 109 4.72 6.00 -8.67
C GLN A 109 4.08 4.74 -9.26
N LYS A 110 4.09 4.62 -10.59
CA LYS A 110 3.66 3.39 -11.27
C LYS A 110 4.52 2.23 -10.76
N PRO A 111 3.93 1.16 -10.21
CA PRO A 111 4.70 0.06 -9.69
C PRO A 111 5.30 -0.74 -10.85
N TYR A 112 6.48 -1.33 -10.61
CA TYR A 112 7.08 -2.22 -11.59
C TYR A 112 6.32 -3.55 -11.56
N THR A 113 5.94 -4.07 -12.73
CA THR A 113 5.25 -5.36 -12.79
C THR A 113 5.99 -6.32 -13.68
N GLU A 114 6.24 -7.52 -13.17
CA GLU A 114 6.87 -8.61 -13.90
C GLU A 114 5.94 -9.81 -14.00
N CYS A 115 5.97 -10.49 -15.13
CA CYS A 115 5.29 -11.77 -15.30
C CYS A 115 6.19 -12.86 -14.73
N SER A 116 5.67 -13.65 -13.80
CA SER A 116 6.37 -14.79 -13.23
C SER A 116 5.45 -16.02 -13.23
N THR A 117 6.03 -17.20 -13.00
CA THR A 117 5.29 -18.45 -12.85
C THR A 117 5.36 -18.88 -11.40
N GLU A 118 4.20 -19.01 -10.77
CA GLU A 118 4.09 -19.58 -9.43
C GLU A 118 3.30 -20.88 -9.48
N ASN A 119 3.79 -21.84 -8.72
CA ASN A 119 3.11 -23.10 -8.49
C ASN A 119 1.93 -22.85 -7.54
N LYS A 120 0.72 -22.80 -8.08
CA LYS A 120 -0.51 -22.67 -7.30
C LYS A 120 -1.21 -24.02 -7.18
N ILE A 121 -1.84 -24.23 -6.03
CA ILE A 121 -2.64 -25.40 -5.75
C ILE A 121 -3.89 -25.32 -6.63
N ASP A 122 -4.06 -26.31 -7.49
CA ASP A 122 -5.31 -26.53 -8.22
C ASP A 122 -6.32 -27.14 -7.23
N ALA A 123 -7.27 -26.32 -6.78
CA ALA A 123 -8.28 -26.71 -5.79
C ALA A 123 -9.17 -27.86 -6.28
N VAL A 124 -9.36 -28.00 -7.60
CA VAL A 124 -10.16 -29.09 -8.17
C VAL A 124 -9.36 -30.39 -8.12
N ALA A 125 -8.10 -30.36 -8.53
CA ALA A 125 -7.21 -31.52 -8.45
C ALA A 125 -6.95 -31.93 -6.98
N ALA A 126 -6.78 -30.96 -6.08
CA ALA A 126 -6.65 -31.20 -4.64
C ALA A 126 -7.92 -31.85 -4.07
N GLY A 127 -9.10 -31.30 -4.39
CA GLY A 127 -10.39 -31.82 -3.93
C GLY A 127 -10.66 -33.24 -4.42
N LEU A 128 -10.32 -33.55 -5.67
CA LEU A 128 -10.43 -34.91 -6.23
C LEU A 128 -9.53 -35.89 -5.49
N LYS A 129 -8.27 -35.56 -5.19
CA LYS A 129 -7.38 -36.45 -4.43
C LYS A 129 -7.88 -36.70 -3.01
N VAL A 130 -8.38 -35.68 -2.32
CA VAL A 130 -8.96 -35.83 -0.98
C VAL A 130 -10.20 -36.74 -1.01
N ALA A 131 -11.09 -36.54 -1.98
CA ALA A 131 -12.27 -37.38 -2.16
C ALA A 131 -11.90 -38.84 -2.52
N GLY A 132 -10.92 -39.05 -3.39
CA GLY A 132 -10.41 -40.39 -3.73
C GLY A 132 -9.77 -41.10 -2.56
N PHE A 133 -9.00 -40.39 -1.74
CA PHE A 133 -8.42 -40.94 -0.53
C PHE A 133 -9.51 -41.36 0.47
N ALA A 134 -10.49 -40.49 0.74
CA ALA A 134 -11.62 -40.81 1.61
C ALA A 134 -12.44 -42.01 1.09
N ALA A 135 -12.71 -42.06 -0.22
CA ALA A 135 -13.41 -43.18 -0.85
C ALA A 135 -12.59 -44.49 -0.80
N SER A 136 -11.27 -44.41 -0.91
CA SER A 136 -10.37 -45.56 -0.81
C SER A 136 -10.33 -46.12 0.61
N MET A 137 -10.32 -45.24 1.62
CA MET A 137 -10.43 -45.65 3.02
C MET A 137 -11.78 -46.29 3.35
N ALA A 138 -12.88 -45.77 2.78
CA ALA A 138 -14.22 -46.27 3.02
C ALA A 138 -14.51 -47.62 2.33
N THR A 139 -13.91 -47.87 1.16
CA THR A 139 -14.19 -49.06 0.34
C THR A 139 -13.08 -50.11 0.38
N GLY A 140 -11.91 -49.79 0.93
CA GLY A 140 -10.74 -50.66 0.96
C GLY A 140 -10.12 -50.93 -0.42
N LYS A 141 -10.57 -50.24 -1.46
CA LYS A 141 -10.04 -50.33 -2.84
C LYS A 141 -9.44 -49.00 -3.24
N GLU A 142 -8.29 -49.04 -3.91
CA GLU A 142 -7.61 -47.85 -4.38
C GLU A 142 -8.43 -47.18 -5.51
N VAL A 143 -8.90 -45.96 -5.27
CA VAL A 143 -9.67 -45.17 -6.23
C VAL A 143 -8.70 -44.26 -6.99
N ASN A 144 -8.52 -44.54 -8.29
CA ASN A 144 -7.63 -43.76 -9.14
C ASN A 144 -8.30 -42.42 -9.52
N THR A 145 -7.85 -41.32 -8.92
CA THR A 145 -8.38 -39.96 -9.18
C THR A 145 -7.62 -39.19 -10.25
N GLY A 146 -6.83 -39.89 -11.08
CA GLY A 146 -5.99 -39.27 -12.09
C GLY A 146 -4.66 -38.76 -11.54
N ASN A 147 -3.67 -38.67 -12.43
CA ASN A 147 -2.28 -38.34 -12.09
C ASN A 147 -1.98 -36.84 -12.21
N GLU A 148 -3.00 -35.99 -12.27
CA GLU A 148 -2.77 -34.56 -12.40
C GLU A 148 -2.03 -34.02 -11.17
N PRO A 149 -0.97 -33.22 -11.38
CA PRO A 149 -0.25 -32.60 -10.28
C PRO A 149 -1.18 -31.60 -9.59
N VAL A 150 -1.24 -31.68 -8.26
CA VAL A 150 -2.03 -30.79 -7.38
C VAL A 150 -1.51 -29.36 -7.46
N SER A 151 -0.26 -29.19 -7.87
CA SER A 151 0.36 -27.89 -8.12
C SER A 151 0.56 -27.70 -9.62
N LYS A 152 -0.02 -26.64 -10.19
CA LYS A 152 0.15 -26.28 -11.60
C LYS A 152 0.88 -24.94 -11.72
N PRO A 153 1.82 -24.79 -12.67
CA PRO A 153 2.47 -23.53 -12.94
C PRO A 153 1.42 -22.54 -13.46
N THR A 154 1.19 -21.48 -12.71
CA THR A 154 0.21 -20.43 -13.03
C THR A 154 0.95 -19.13 -13.31
N GLY A 155 0.63 -18.47 -14.42
CA GLY A 155 1.12 -17.13 -14.70
C GLY A 155 0.61 -16.15 -13.66
N VAL A 156 1.51 -15.54 -12.91
CA VAL A 156 1.22 -14.50 -11.94
C VAL A 156 1.87 -13.21 -12.38
N ARG A 157 1.16 -12.09 -12.19
CA ARG A 157 1.74 -10.76 -12.33
C ARG A 157 2.23 -10.34 -10.95
N MET A 158 3.54 -10.31 -10.77
CA MET A 158 4.15 -9.81 -9.54
C MET A 158 4.21 -8.29 -9.60
N MET A 159 3.91 -7.64 -8.48
CA MET A 159 4.16 -6.22 -8.29
C MET A 159 5.43 -6.09 -7.47
N LEU A 160 6.46 -5.47 -8.05
CA LEU A 160 7.68 -5.13 -7.34
C LEU A 160 7.49 -3.76 -6.70
N ILE A 161 7.67 -3.71 -5.38
CA ILE A 161 7.56 -2.52 -4.53
C ILE A 161 8.96 -2.19 -4.03
#